data_AF-A0A428TLN9-F1
#
_entry.id   AF-A0A428TLN9-F1
#
_cell.length_a   1.000
_cell.length_b   1.000
_cell.length_c   1.000
_cell.angle_alpha   90.00
_cell.angle_beta   90.00
_cell.angle_gamma   90.00
#
_symmetry.space_group_name_H-M   'P 1'
#
loop_
_entity.id
_entity.type
_entity.pdbx_description
1 polymer ?
#
loop_
_entity_poly.entity_id
_entity_poly.type
_entity_poly.pdbx_seq_one_letter_code
_entity_poly.pdbx_strand_id
1 'polypeptide(L)'
;MSNNVDNWKPTRKDDIALKEALLTLQKSTDSVLLSPAQQKEEDEQEKKFLLQGYSYFALKAYVMTGKEFPVNDSAFNAKYPEKAFARLLSLDPGIQKETKNGLVAVGSSCSAFYNDKLQNIVRAGSLAVTWSTSTLEYLIDNEDTNLYDYLMVLSDLKYKKLEDRDEAFHEALVGAQGCLKLLTREAEDGKKQADDLRKDLDQFRDATAKLQPDMSALIRKYTAGDQPLLPYLNAEHQKRVQEETKTLANYNSTFDEWKASTGLAIGVGVSIGWIPVFGWVPLGFLSYNADRLAGSYKRLRESYENLKKENASEALLIESMNNMVRQFDGLEMKIQDAITAVGVLSLMFEQQRQSYELIRASLSGMGLMAEEEDAETRNMFIKSQIKGMKKKLQQLQKAAAGFVKAILTETDMKNLG
;
A
#
# COMPACT_ATOMS: atom_id res chain seq x y z
N MET A 1 33.64 0.98 19.36
CA MET A 1 34.58 1.46 18.32
C MET A 1 33.78 2.37 17.40
N SER A 2 34.16 3.64 17.23
CA SER A 2 33.41 4.57 16.39
C SER A 2 33.47 4.10 14.93
N ASN A 3 32.37 3.56 14.41
CA ASN A 3 32.27 3.14 13.02
C ASN A 3 32.30 4.39 12.13
N ASN A 4 33.49 4.74 11.67
CA ASN A 4 33.81 5.92 10.89
C ASN A 4 33.42 5.74 9.41
N VAL A 5 32.16 5.37 9.18
CA VAL A 5 31.59 5.06 7.85
C VAL A 5 31.62 6.27 6.91
N ASP A 6 31.79 7.48 7.43
CA ASP A 6 31.76 8.74 6.66
C ASP A 6 33.13 9.38 6.39
N ASN A 7 34.22 8.64 6.62
CA ASN A 7 35.59 9.18 6.49
C ASN A 7 36.03 9.47 5.06
N TRP A 8 35.42 8.85 4.06
CA TRP A 8 35.78 9.12 2.68
C TRP A 8 35.31 10.54 2.27
N LYS A 9 36.27 11.42 1.97
CA LYS A 9 36.04 12.82 1.60
C LYS A 9 36.56 13.07 0.18
N PRO A 10 35.85 12.60 -0.86
CA PRO A 10 36.32 12.74 -2.22
C PRO A 10 36.37 14.21 -2.65
N THR A 11 37.41 14.57 -3.40
CA THR A 11 37.60 15.91 -3.98
C THR A 11 37.36 15.94 -5.49
N ARG A 12 37.46 14.77 -6.15
CA ARG A 12 37.18 14.62 -7.58
C ARG A 12 35.69 14.57 -7.82
N LYS A 13 35.24 15.22 -8.90
CA LYS A 13 33.82 15.31 -9.28
C LYS A 13 33.16 13.92 -9.40
N ASP A 14 33.84 12.97 -10.04
CA ASP A 14 33.29 11.63 -10.27
C ASP A 14 33.17 10.84 -8.95
N ASP A 15 34.14 10.99 -8.04
CA ASP A 15 34.13 10.33 -6.74
C ASP A 15 33.07 10.94 -5.80
N ILE A 16 32.84 12.26 -5.87
CA ILE A 16 31.73 12.93 -5.17
C ILE A 16 30.39 12.39 -5.66
N ALA A 17 30.21 12.30 -6.99
CA ALA A 17 28.98 11.76 -7.59
C ALA A 17 28.75 10.29 -7.21
N LEU A 18 29.81 9.47 -7.19
CA LEU A 18 29.76 8.09 -6.71
C LEU A 18 29.31 8.01 -5.24
N LYS A 19 29.89 8.84 -4.37
CA LYS A 19 29.51 8.90 -2.95
C LYS A 19 28.04 9.24 -2.78
N GLU A 20 27.56 10.28 -3.47
CA GLU A 20 26.17 10.73 -3.44
C GLU A 20 25.19 9.68 -3.97
N ALA A 21 25.53 9.00 -5.07
CA ALA A 21 24.72 7.95 -5.66
C ALA A 21 24.55 6.76 -4.69
N LEU A 22 25.64 6.30 -4.07
CA LEU A 22 25.59 5.18 -3.10
C LEU A 22 24.74 5.52 -1.86
N LEU A 23 24.84 6.75 -1.34
CA LEU A 23 23.98 7.21 -0.25
C LEU A 23 22.51 7.28 -0.67
N THR A 24 22.25 7.70 -1.90
CA THR A 24 20.89 7.85 -2.45
C THR A 24 20.24 6.49 -2.65
N LEU A 25 20.97 5.46 -3.12
CA LEU A 25 20.47 4.09 -3.19
C LEU A 25 19.93 3.64 -1.82
N GLN A 26 20.72 3.82 -0.76
CA GLN A 26 20.32 3.38 0.57
C GLN A 26 19.15 4.21 1.15
N LYS A 27 19.13 5.52 0.93
CA LYS A 27 18.06 6.42 1.43
C LYS A 27 16.74 6.18 0.70
N SER A 28 16.78 6.02 -0.61
CA SER A 28 15.57 5.82 -1.41
C SER A 28 14.88 4.50 -1.07
N THR A 29 15.59 3.39 -0.87
CA THR A 29 14.96 2.12 -0.41
C THR A 29 14.34 2.23 0.98
N ASP A 30 14.89 3.07 1.85
CA ASP A 30 14.32 3.32 3.17
C ASP A 30 12.98 4.08 3.10
N SER A 31 12.78 4.90 2.07
CA SER A 31 11.58 5.73 1.95
C SER A 31 10.28 4.92 1.79
N VAL A 32 10.39 3.66 1.36
CA VAL A 32 9.26 2.72 1.21
C VAL A 32 9.15 1.75 2.39
N LEU A 33 10.00 1.93 3.42
CA LEU A 33 10.02 1.13 4.64
C LEU A 33 9.58 1.99 5.84
N LEU A 34 8.48 1.62 6.47
CA LEU A 34 7.97 2.29 7.65
C LEU A 34 8.51 1.62 8.92
N SER A 35 9.06 2.43 9.82
CA SER A 35 9.38 2.01 11.18
C SER A 35 8.10 1.99 12.04
N PRO A 36 7.90 0.96 12.89
CA PRO A 36 6.88 1.02 13.94
C PRO A 36 7.09 2.24 14.84
N ALA A 37 6.02 2.93 15.22
CA ALA A 37 6.11 4.18 15.98
C ALA A 37 6.57 4.00 17.45
N GLN A 38 6.58 2.77 17.98
CA GLN A 38 7.17 2.41 19.27
C GLN A 38 8.50 1.67 19.07
N GLN A 39 9.54 2.36 18.58
CA GLN A 39 10.89 1.84 18.65
C GLN A 39 11.63 2.47 19.83
N LYS A 40 11.99 1.64 20.81
CA LYS A 40 13.25 1.86 21.52
C LYS A 40 14.37 1.46 20.55
N GLU A 41 15.46 2.21 20.49
CA GLU A 41 16.59 1.96 19.58
C GLU A 41 17.16 0.53 19.66
N GLU A 42 16.86 -0.20 20.74
CA GLU A 42 17.38 -1.53 21.05
C GLU A 42 16.54 -2.70 20.48
N ASP A 43 15.28 -2.48 20.07
CA ASP A 43 14.41 -3.55 19.56
C ASP A 43 14.41 -3.57 18.01
N GLU A 44 15.14 -4.51 17.39
CA GLU A 44 15.05 -4.80 15.95
C GLU A 44 13.69 -5.46 15.58
N GLN A 45 12.59 -4.71 15.70
CA GLN A 45 11.31 -5.13 15.13
C GLN A 45 11.28 -4.95 13.60
N GLU A 46 10.50 -5.82 12.95
CA GLU A 46 10.36 -5.91 11.51
C GLU A 46 9.77 -4.62 10.90
N LYS A 47 10.51 -4.00 9.97
CA LYS A 47 10.01 -2.86 9.18
C LYS A 47 8.83 -3.29 8.30
N LYS A 48 7.95 -2.35 7.99
CA LYS A 48 6.76 -2.61 7.19
C LYS A 48 6.82 -1.91 5.85
N PHE A 49 6.10 -2.43 4.87
CA PHE A 49 6.06 -1.84 3.54
C PHE A 49 5.09 -0.66 3.53
N LEU A 50 5.45 0.44 2.87
CA LEU A 50 4.64 1.66 2.82
C LEU A 50 3.19 1.40 2.32
N LEU A 51 3.01 0.49 1.37
CA LEU A 51 1.67 0.13 0.84
C LEU A 51 0.85 -0.72 1.82
N GLN A 52 1.45 -1.23 2.89
CA GLN A 52 0.75 -1.89 3.99
C GLN A 52 0.00 -0.88 4.87
N GLY A 53 -0.24 0.35 4.41
CA GLY A 53 -1.03 1.35 5.12
C GLY A 53 -2.52 1.01 5.18
N TYR A 54 -3.22 1.50 6.21
CA TYR A 54 -4.67 1.35 6.33
C TYR A 54 -5.44 1.81 5.10
N SER A 55 -5.03 2.93 4.53
CA SER A 55 -5.69 3.55 3.38
C SER A 55 -5.78 2.60 2.18
N TYR A 56 -4.80 1.70 2.01
CA TYR A 56 -4.82 0.66 0.98
C TYR A 56 -5.84 -0.44 1.24
N PHE A 57 -5.93 -0.94 2.48
CA PHE A 57 -6.92 -1.95 2.85
C PHE A 57 -8.33 -1.35 2.90
N ALA A 58 -8.47 -0.08 3.28
CA ALA A 58 -9.72 0.66 3.24
C ALA A 58 -10.20 0.88 1.80
N LEU A 59 -9.30 1.18 0.87
CA LEU A 59 -9.60 1.22 -0.56
C LEU A 59 -10.06 -0.15 -1.07
N LYS A 60 -9.34 -1.23 -0.74
CA LYS A 60 -9.77 -2.60 -1.09
C LYS A 60 -11.16 -2.88 -0.52
N ALA A 61 -11.41 -2.56 0.74
CA ALA A 61 -12.69 -2.72 1.41
C ALA A 61 -13.83 -1.96 0.70
N TYR A 62 -13.59 -0.71 0.29
CA TYR A 62 -14.55 0.07 -0.48
C TYR A 62 -14.88 -0.59 -1.82
N VAL A 63 -13.85 -0.98 -2.59
CA VAL A 63 -14.03 -1.64 -3.91
C VAL A 63 -14.79 -2.96 -3.74
N MET A 64 -14.39 -3.77 -2.75
CA MET A 64 -15.02 -5.06 -2.45
C MET A 64 -16.46 -4.90 -1.95
N THR A 65 -16.79 -3.78 -1.28
CA THR A 65 -18.17 -3.51 -0.85
C THR A 65 -19.00 -3.00 -2.01
N GLY A 66 -18.47 -2.05 -2.78
CA GLY A 66 -19.16 -1.46 -3.92
C GLY A 66 -19.46 -2.48 -5.01
N LYS A 67 -18.59 -3.47 -5.27
CA LYS A 67 -18.86 -4.52 -6.28
C LYS A 67 -20.08 -5.38 -5.94
N GLU A 68 -20.55 -5.38 -4.70
CA GLU A 68 -21.77 -6.09 -4.29
C GLU A 68 -23.04 -5.28 -4.60
N PHE A 69 -22.92 -4.00 -4.96
CA PHE A 69 -24.03 -3.18 -5.41
C PHE A 69 -24.39 -3.50 -6.87
N PRO A 70 -25.66 -3.28 -7.27
CA PRO A 70 -26.10 -3.52 -8.64
C PRO A 70 -25.30 -2.66 -9.62
N VAL A 71 -25.05 -3.18 -10.82
CA VAL A 71 -24.29 -2.46 -11.87
C VAL A 71 -25.17 -1.90 -12.98
N ASN A 72 -26.49 -2.10 -12.88
CA ASN A 72 -27.49 -1.59 -13.81
C ASN A 72 -28.90 -1.64 -13.18
N ASP A 73 -29.85 -0.99 -13.85
CA ASP A 73 -31.26 -0.91 -13.42
C ASP A 73 -31.92 -2.27 -13.22
N SER A 74 -31.64 -3.24 -14.10
CA SER A 74 -32.23 -4.58 -13.99
C SER A 74 -31.76 -5.30 -12.73
N ALA A 75 -30.45 -5.25 -12.45
CA ALA A 75 -29.87 -5.81 -11.24
C ALA A 75 -30.40 -5.10 -9.98
N PHE A 76 -30.57 -3.78 -10.04
CA PHE A 76 -31.16 -3.03 -8.94
C PHE A 76 -32.60 -3.46 -8.66
N ASN A 77 -33.46 -3.48 -9.69
CA ASN A 77 -34.88 -3.82 -9.52
C ASN A 77 -35.07 -5.26 -9.03
N ALA A 78 -34.19 -6.18 -9.45
CA ALA A 78 -34.20 -7.55 -8.96
C ALA A 78 -33.80 -7.65 -7.47
N LYS A 79 -32.80 -6.86 -7.04
CA LYS A 79 -32.28 -6.89 -5.67
C LYS A 79 -33.13 -6.07 -4.68
N TYR A 80 -33.68 -4.94 -5.13
CA TYR A 80 -34.48 -3.99 -4.35
C TYR A 80 -35.80 -3.70 -5.08
N PRO A 81 -36.76 -4.65 -5.05
CA PRO A 81 -38.07 -4.42 -5.61
C PRO A 81 -38.77 -3.26 -4.90
N GLU A 82 -39.74 -2.61 -5.55
CA GLU A 82 -40.45 -1.43 -5.04
C GLU A 82 -41.03 -1.61 -3.62
N LYS A 83 -41.48 -2.83 -3.28
CA LYS A 83 -41.94 -3.18 -1.93
C LYS A 83 -40.90 -2.93 -0.82
N ALA A 84 -39.61 -2.95 -1.13
CA ALA A 84 -38.53 -2.63 -0.20
C ALA A 84 -38.53 -1.14 0.22
N PHE A 85 -39.13 -0.29 -0.61
CA PHE A 85 -39.24 1.16 -0.39
C PHE A 85 -40.64 1.57 0.09
N ALA A 86 -41.58 0.65 0.26
CA ALA A 86 -42.98 0.97 0.54
C ALA A 86 -43.17 1.93 1.73
N ARG A 87 -42.35 1.78 2.79
CA ARG A 87 -42.36 2.67 3.97
C ARG A 87 -41.73 4.04 3.71
N LEU A 88 -40.87 4.15 2.71
CA LEU A 88 -40.14 5.39 2.38
C LEU A 88 -40.84 6.21 1.30
N LEU A 89 -41.56 5.56 0.37
CA LEU A 89 -42.23 6.24 -0.75
C LEU A 89 -43.31 7.22 -0.29
N SER A 90 -43.90 7.01 0.88
CA SER A 90 -44.85 7.96 1.49
C SER A 90 -44.17 9.20 2.07
N LEU A 91 -42.86 9.14 2.34
CA LEU A 91 -42.08 10.22 2.92
C LEU A 91 -41.31 10.98 1.85
N ASP A 92 -40.71 10.25 0.91
CA ASP A 92 -39.99 10.77 -0.24
C ASP A 92 -40.30 9.88 -1.46
N PRO A 93 -41.24 10.30 -2.34
CA PRO A 93 -41.58 9.54 -3.55
C PRO A 93 -40.42 9.37 -4.53
N GLY A 94 -39.38 10.21 -4.45
CA GLY A 94 -38.20 10.16 -5.31
C GLY A 94 -37.12 9.19 -4.83
N ILE A 95 -37.18 8.73 -3.58
CA ILE A 95 -36.06 8.05 -2.93
C ILE A 95 -35.63 6.76 -3.64
N GLN A 96 -36.57 5.99 -4.18
CA GLN A 96 -36.21 4.75 -4.89
C GLN A 96 -35.34 5.05 -6.11
N LYS A 97 -35.68 6.09 -6.88
CA LYS A 97 -34.93 6.49 -8.07
C LYS A 97 -33.54 7.02 -7.69
N GLU A 98 -33.46 7.84 -6.65
CA GLU A 98 -32.18 8.37 -6.16
C GLU A 98 -31.27 7.25 -5.64
N THR A 99 -31.82 6.31 -4.85
CA THR A 99 -31.09 5.13 -4.35
C THR A 99 -30.63 4.23 -5.48
N LYS A 100 -31.47 4.02 -6.51
CA LYS A 100 -31.07 3.31 -7.72
C LYS A 100 -29.86 3.98 -8.38
N ASN A 101 -29.97 5.26 -8.68
CA ASN A 101 -28.92 6.00 -9.37
C ASN A 101 -27.60 5.94 -8.59
N GLY A 102 -27.66 6.16 -7.27
CA GLY A 102 -26.49 6.13 -6.40
C GLY A 102 -25.85 4.74 -6.31
N LEU A 103 -26.62 3.71 -5.95
CA LEU A 103 -26.09 2.35 -5.81
C LEU A 103 -25.59 1.78 -7.14
N VAL A 104 -26.27 2.07 -8.25
CA VAL A 104 -25.83 1.63 -9.58
C VAL A 104 -24.53 2.32 -9.98
N ALA A 105 -24.41 3.62 -9.79
CA ALA A 105 -23.20 4.34 -10.15
C ALA A 105 -21.97 3.87 -9.36
N VAL A 106 -22.12 3.68 -8.04
CA VAL A 106 -21.07 3.11 -7.18
C VAL A 106 -20.78 1.66 -7.57
N GLY A 107 -21.83 0.86 -7.78
CA GLY A 107 -21.69 -0.55 -8.16
C GLY A 107 -20.92 -0.73 -9.45
N SER A 108 -21.27 0.03 -10.49
CA SER A 108 -20.56 0.00 -11.78
C SER A 108 -19.12 0.46 -11.65
N SER A 109 -18.87 1.57 -10.93
CA SER A 109 -17.51 2.11 -10.73
C SER A 109 -16.61 1.11 -9.99
N CYS A 110 -17.08 0.57 -8.86
CA CYS A 110 -16.32 -0.38 -8.07
C CYS A 110 -16.15 -1.74 -8.78
N SER A 111 -17.15 -2.21 -9.53
CA SER A 111 -17.04 -3.45 -10.30
C SER A 111 -16.02 -3.34 -11.43
N ALA A 112 -16.01 -2.21 -12.15
CA ALA A 112 -15.01 -1.96 -13.19
C ALA A 112 -13.59 -1.93 -12.59
N PHE A 113 -13.41 -1.20 -11.49
CA PHE A 113 -12.12 -1.15 -10.82
C PHE A 113 -11.70 -2.52 -10.26
N TYR A 114 -12.63 -3.29 -9.68
CA TYR A 114 -12.37 -4.64 -9.18
C TYR A 114 -11.87 -5.58 -10.27
N ASN A 115 -12.59 -5.65 -11.39
CA ASN A 115 -12.29 -6.58 -12.48
C ASN A 115 -11.00 -6.22 -13.22
N ASP A 116 -10.78 -4.93 -13.48
CA ASP A 116 -9.73 -4.50 -14.39
C ASP A 116 -8.46 -4.02 -13.68
N LYS A 117 -8.58 -3.51 -12.45
CA LYS A 117 -7.55 -2.68 -11.81
C LYS A 117 -7.13 -3.13 -10.41
N LEU A 118 -7.95 -3.86 -9.66
CA LEU A 118 -7.59 -4.28 -8.29
C LEU A 118 -6.36 -5.18 -8.26
N GLN A 119 -6.14 -6.00 -9.28
CA GLN A 119 -4.91 -6.79 -9.40
C GLN A 119 -3.65 -5.91 -9.49
N ASN A 120 -3.75 -4.70 -10.04
CA ASN A 120 -2.61 -3.78 -10.11
C ASN A 120 -2.16 -3.31 -8.72
N ILE A 121 -3.07 -3.25 -7.74
CA ILE A 121 -2.72 -2.98 -6.34
C ILE A 121 -1.86 -4.11 -5.76
N VAL A 122 -2.22 -5.37 -6.02
CA VAL A 122 -1.42 -6.53 -5.59
C VAL A 122 -0.07 -6.54 -6.31
N ARG A 123 -0.05 -6.20 -7.61
CA ARG A 123 1.17 -6.12 -8.42
C ARG A 123 2.20 -5.15 -7.86
N ALA A 124 1.81 -4.06 -7.20
CA ALA A 124 2.79 -3.15 -6.60
C ALA A 124 3.62 -3.80 -5.49
N GLY A 125 3.00 -4.67 -4.68
CA GLY A 125 3.70 -5.47 -3.69
C GLY A 125 4.62 -6.49 -4.35
N SER A 126 4.11 -7.23 -5.34
CA SER A 126 4.91 -8.20 -6.10
C SER A 126 6.07 -7.55 -6.83
N LEU A 127 5.89 -6.34 -7.36
CA LEU A 127 6.93 -5.56 -8.01
C LEU A 127 8.08 -5.24 -7.06
N ALA A 128 7.78 -4.76 -5.84
CA ALA A 128 8.80 -4.50 -4.84
C ALA A 128 9.55 -5.78 -4.44
N VAL A 129 8.85 -6.93 -4.33
CA VAL A 129 9.48 -8.24 -4.09
C VAL A 129 10.42 -8.59 -5.24
N THR A 130 9.91 -8.66 -6.48
CA THR A 130 10.70 -9.03 -7.66
C THR A 130 11.91 -8.12 -7.83
N TRP A 131 11.71 -6.80 -7.76
CA TRP A 131 12.80 -5.84 -7.88
C TRP A 131 13.85 -6.02 -6.79
N SER A 132 13.44 -6.17 -5.52
CA SER A 132 14.39 -6.35 -4.43
C SER A 132 15.20 -7.64 -4.57
N THR A 133 14.59 -8.73 -5.04
CA THR A 133 15.25 -10.00 -5.34
C THR A 133 16.29 -9.82 -6.45
N SER A 134 15.87 -9.31 -7.62
CA SER A 134 16.77 -9.12 -8.76
C SER A 134 17.90 -8.13 -8.46
N THR A 135 17.60 -7.05 -7.73
CA THR A 135 18.61 -6.09 -7.29
C THR A 135 19.62 -6.74 -6.36
N LEU A 136 19.18 -7.58 -5.41
CA LEU A 136 20.09 -8.29 -4.50
C LEU A 136 21.05 -9.21 -5.29
N GLU A 137 20.52 -9.98 -6.23
CA GLU A 137 21.31 -10.86 -7.11
C GLU A 137 22.40 -10.09 -7.86
N TYR A 138 22.04 -9.02 -8.56
CA TYR A 138 23.01 -8.22 -9.34
C TYR A 138 23.95 -7.36 -8.47
N LEU A 139 23.52 -6.98 -7.27
CA LEU A 139 24.29 -6.10 -6.40
C LEU A 139 25.35 -6.85 -5.60
N ILE A 140 25.01 -8.03 -5.05
CA ILE A 140 25.86 -8.71 -4.06
C ILE A 140 25.66 -10.22 -3.90
N ASP A 141 24.51 -10.80 -4.25
CA ASP A 141 24.19 -12.19 -3.89
C ASP A 141 24.60 -13.22 -4.95
N ASN A 142 24.88 -12.81 -6.20
CA ASN A 142 25.39 -13.72 -7.22
C ASN A 142 26.87 -14.09 -6.94
N GLU A 143 27.11 -15.39 -6.72
CA GLU A 143 28.42 -15.95 -6.37
C GLU A 143 29.45 -15.91 -7.50
N ASP A 144 29.00 -15.92 -8.76
CA ASP A 144 29.91 -15.94 -9.91
C ASP A 144 30.47 -14.53 -10.15
N THR A 145 29.60 -13.53 -10.25
CA THR A 145 29.97 -12.11 -10.40
C THR A 145 28.79 -11.18 -10.06
N ASN A 146 29.06 -10.14 -9.28
CA ASN A 146 28.09 -9.10 -8.90
C ASN A 146 28.73 -7.70 -8.94
N LEU A 147 27.91 -6.65 -8.89
CA LEU A 147 28.39 -5.27 -8.96
C LEU A 147 29.40 -4.95 -7.87
N TYR A 148 29.19 -5.41 -6.63
CA TYR A 148 30.12 -5.15 -5.54
C TYR A 148 31.52 -5.68 -5.82
N ASP A 149 31.64 -6.93 -6.27
CA ASP A 149 32.94 -7.54 -6.57
C ASP A 149 33.66 -6.78 -7.70
N TYR A 150 32.93 -6.39 -8.74
CA TYR A 150 33.50 -5.55 -9.80
C TYR A 150 33.97 -4.19 -9.28
N LEU A 151 33.20 -3.52 -8.42
CA LEU A 151 33.61 -2.24 -7.82
C LEU A 151 34.85 -2.39 -6.94
N MET A 152 35.03 -3.53 -6.26
CA MET A 152 36.22 -3.81 -5.47
C MET A 152 37.46 -4.02 -6.35
N VAL A 153 37.34 -4.74 -7.47
CA VAL A 153 38.45 -4.86 -8.44
C VAL A 153 38.80 -3.49 -9.02
N LEU A 154 37.80 -2.72 -9.46
CA LEU A 154 38.02 -1.38 -10.04
C LEU A 154 38.64 -0.37 -9.06
N SER A 155 38.51 -0.64 -7.76
CA SER A 155 39.06 0.19 -6.68
C SER A 155 40.30 -0.43 -6.02
N ASP A 156 40.94 -1.40 -6.66
CA ASP A 156 42.20 -1.96 -6.19
C ASP A 156 43.33 -0.93 -6.37
N LEU A 157 44.16 -0.78 -5.32
CA LEU A 157 45.29 0.13 -5.29
C LEU A 157 46.28 -0.12 -6.43
N LYS A 158 46.42 -1.38 -6.89
CA LYS A 158 47.33 -1.72 -8.00
C LYS A 158 46.98 -0.98 -9.29
N TYR A 159 45.75 -0.51 -9.46
CA TYR A 159 45.29 0.19 -10.66
C TYR A 159 45.41 1.73 -10.59
N LYS A 160 46.06 2.27 -9.53
CA LYS A 160 46.30 3.72 -9.36
C LYS A 160 46.92 4.37 -10.60
N LYS A 161 47.76 3.62 -11.33
CA LYS A 161 48.37 4.06 -12.59
C LYS A 161 47.66 3.45 -13.79
N LEU A 162 47.59 4.19 -14.89
CA LEU A 162 46.89 3.76 -16.10
C LEU A 162 47.53 2.52 -16.73
N GLU A 163 48.85 2.44 -16.69
CA GLU A 163 49.65 1.34 -17.24
C GLU A 163 49.51 0.01 -16.50
N ASP A 164 49.04 0.03 -15.24
CA ASP A 164 48.88 -1.16 -14.41
C ASP A 164 47.50 -1.84 -14.60
N ARG A 165 46.63 -1.28 -15.46
CA ARG A 165 45.29 -1.80 -15.76
C ARG A 165 45.38 -3.04 -16.65
N ASP A 166 45.14 -4.18 -16.04
CA ASP A 166 45.21 -5.51 -16.65
C ASP A 166 43.85 -6.01 -17.19
N GLU A 167 43.81 -7.25 -17.68
CA GLU A 167 42.59 -7.90 -18.17
C GLU A 167 41.49 -7.93 -17.11
N ALA A 168 41.83 -8.20 -15.84
CA ALA A 168 40.86 -8.23 -14.74
C ALA A 168 40.22 -6.86 -14.50
N PHE A 169 40.95 -5.75 -14.66
CA PHE A 169 40.37 -4.41 -14.60
C PHE A 169 39.34 -4.20 -15.73
N HIS A 170 39.70 -4.60 -16.95
CA HIS A 170 38.83 -4.43 -18.11
C HIS A 170 37.58 -5.31 -18.05
N GLU A 171 37.71 -6.56 -17.61
CA GLU A 171 36.60 -7.46 -17.34
C GLU A 171 35.67 -6.89 -16.26
N ALA A 172 36.23 -6.40 -15.15
CA ALA A 172 35.44 -5.79 -14.08
C ALA A 172 34.71 -4.53 -14.55
N LEU A 173 35.33 -3.71 -15.40
CA LEU A 173 34.70 -2.53 -15.98
C LEU A 173 33.49 -2.90 -16.86
N VAL A 174 33.67 -3.88 -17.74
CA VAL A 174 32.59 -4.36 -18.62
C VAL A 174 31.47 -5.01 -17.80
N GLY A 175 31.83 -5.83 -16.81
CA GLY A 175 30.90 -6.48 -15.89
C GLY A 175 30.07 -5.47 -15.10
N ALA A 176 30.72 -4.49 -14.45
CA ALA A 176 30.03 -3.43 -13.72
C ALA A 176 29.09 -2.61 -14.62
N GLN A 177 29.51 -2.28 -15.84
CA GLN A 177 28.65 -1.60 -16.82
C GLN A 177 27.43 -2.46 -17.19
N GLY A 178 27.60 -3.77 -17.33
CA GLY A 178 26.53 -4.73 -17.58
C GLY A 178 25.51 -4.76 -16.44
N CYS A 179 25.96 -4.97 -15.21
CA CYS A 179 25.12 -4.97 -14.01
C CYS A 179 24.34 -3.66 -13.86
N LEU A 180 25.01 -2.52 -13.96
CA LEU A 180 24.36 -1.21 -13.82
C LEU A 180 23.33 -0.94 -14.92
N LYS A 181 23.59 -1.40 -16.16
CA LYS A 181 22.63 -1.28 -17.26
C LYS A 181 21.37 -2.11 -17.01
N LEU A 182 21.49 -3.31 -16.44
CA LEU A 182 20.36 -4.15 -16.06
C LEU A 182 19.57 -3.51 -14.91
N LEU A 183 20.26 -3.13 -13.83
CA LEU A 183 19.65 -2.46 -12.66
C LEU A 183 18.92 -1.16 -13.04
N THR A 184 19.48 -0.38 -13.97
CA THR A 184 18.84 0.84 -14.50
C THR A 184 17.52 0.51 -15.20
N ARG A 185 17.51 -0.51 -16.07
CA ARG A 185 16.30 -0.95 -16.79
C ARG A 185 15.24 -1.49 -15.85
N GLU A 186 15.64 -2.29 -14.86
CA GLU A 186 14.70 -2.81 -13.85
C GLU A 186 14.06 -1.67 -13.04
N ALA A 187 14.84 -0.65 -12.69
CA ALA A 187 14.32 0.55 -12.02
C ALA A 187 13.38 1.34 -12.94
N GLU A 188 13.68 1.49 -14.23
CA GLU A 188 12.79 2.12 -15.22
C GLU A 188 11.46 1.38 -15.36
N ASP A 189 11.50 0.07 -15.50
CA ASP A 189 10.31 -0.77 -15.60
C ASP A 189 9.48 -0.74 -14.31
N GLY A 190 10.14 -0.73 -13.15
CA GLY A 190 9.48 -0.57 -11.85
C GLY A 190 8.80 0.78 -11.70
N LYS A 191 9.49 1.87 -12.10
CA LYS A 191 8.92 3.22 -12.12
C LYS A 191 7.68 3.28 -13.00
N LYS A 192 7.75 2.75 -14.22
CA LYS A 192 6.62 2.75 -15.17
C LYS A 192 5.41 2.04 -14.59
N GLN A 193 5.60 0.87 -13.99
CA GLN A 193 4.52 0.12 -13.36
C GLN A 193 3.90 0.87 -12.15
N ALA A 194 4.73 1.53 -11.35
CA ALA A 194 4.25 2.37 -10.26
C ALA A 194 3.46 3.59 -10.78
N ASP A 195 3.94 4.26 -11.83
CA ASP A 195 3.25 5.39 -12.45
C ASP A 195 1.91 4.99 -13.09
N ASP A 196 1.85 3.83 -13.75
CA ASP A 196 0.61 3.28 -14.32
C ASP A 196 -0.42 2.99 -13.23
N LEU A 197 -0.02 2.38 -12.11
CA LEU A 197 -0.90 2.19 -10.96
C LEU A 197 -1.36 3.52 -10.36
N ARG A 198 -0.45 4.50 -10.23
CA ARG A 198 -0.79 5.83 -9.71
C ARG A 198 -1.87 6.48 -10.58
N LYS A 199 -1.74 6.38 -11.90
CA LYS A 199 -2.72 6.88 -12.86
C LYS A 199 -4.06 6.17 -12.74
N ASP A 200 -4.07 4.85 -12.59
CA ASP A 200 -5.30 4.08 -12.36
C ASP A 200 -6.02 4.54 -11.07
N LEU A 201 -5.27 4.81 -10.00
CA LEU A 201 -5.81 5.32 -8.74
C LEU A 201 -6.30 6.77 -8.84
N ASP A 202 -5.58 7.64 -9.55
CA ASP A 202 -6.01 9.02 -9.82
C ASP A 202 -7.34 9.03 -10.60
N GLN A 203 -7.46 8.19 -11.63
CA GLN A 203 -8.71 8.06 -12.40
C GLN A 203 -9.87 7.56 -11.53
N PHE A 204 -9.61 6.60 -10.63
CA PHE A 204 -10.61 6.10 -9.70
C PHE A 204 -11.01 7.14 -8.65
N ARG A 205 -10.07 7.96 -8.16
CA ARG A 205 -10.35 9.10 -7.30
C ARG A 205 -11.28 10.07 -8.00
N ASP A 206 -10.97 10.46 -9.23
CA ASP A 206 -11.75 11.44 -9.98
C ASP A 206 -13.17 10.92 -10.29
N ALA A 207 -13.31 9.63 -10.58
CA ALA A 207 -14.62 8.99 -10.73
C ALA A 207 -15.41 9.00 -9.41
N THR A 208 -14.76 8.67 -8.29
CA THR A 208 -15.37 8.67 -6.97
C THR A 208 -15.78 10.08 -6.52
N ALA A 209 -14.93 11.08 -6.75
CA ALA A 209 -15.19 12.48 -6.43
C ALA A 209 -16.39 13.04 -7.19
N LYS A 210 -16.62 12.60 -8.45
CA LYS A 210 -17.82 12.97 -9.21
C LYS A 210 -19.11 12.41 -8.60
N LEU A 211 -19.05 11.24 -7.96
CA LEU A 211 -20.20 10.62 -7.29
C LEU A 211 -20.46 11.23 -5.90
N GLN A 212 -19.42 11.77 -5.27
CA GLN A 212 -19.46 12.17 -3.86
C GLN A 212 -20.55 13.19 -3.50
N PRO A 213 -20.86 14.24 -4.29
CA PRO A 213 -21.94 15.17 -3.95
C PRO A 213 -23.31 14.50 -3.88
N ASP A 214 -23.68 13.74 -4.91
CA ASP A 214 -24.95 13.03 -5.00
C ASP A 214 -25.06 11.96 -3.91
N MET A 215 -23.96 11.23 -3.68
CA MET A 215 -23.91 10.23 -2.63
C MET A 215 -23.99 10.83 -1.23
N SER A 216 -23.35 11.97 -0.98
CA SER A 216 -23.43 12.67 0.31
C SER A 216 -24.85 13.20 0.56
N ALA A 217 -25.51 13.72 -0.47
CA ALA A 217 -26.91 14.13 -0.38
C ALA A 217 -27.83 12.95 -0.05
N LEU A 218 -27.66 11.82 -0.75
CA LEU A 218 -28.43 10.60 -0.49
C LEU A 218 -28.17 10.05 0.92
N ILE A 219 -26.91 9.94 1.32
CA ILE A 219 -26.50 9.52 2.68
C ILE A 219 -27.16 10.41 3.73
N ARG A 220 -27.17 11.74 3.52
CA ARG A 220 -27.80 12.69 4.43
C ARG A 220 -29.31 12.42 4.57
N LYS A 221 -30.05 12.18 3.48
CA LYS A 221 -31.48 11.81 3.56
C LYS A 221 -31.72 10.55 4.41
N TYR A 222 -30.84 9.56 4.29
CA TYR A 222 -31.00 8.31 5.03
C TYR A 222 -30.62 8.40 6.50
N THR A 223 -29.69 9.28 6.87
CA THR A 223 -29.04 9.26 8.20
C THR A 223 -29.25 10.50 9.06
N ALA A 224 -29.62 11.64 8.48
CA ALA A 224 -29.64 12.92 9.16
C ALA A 224 -30.81 13.82 8.67
N GLY A 225 -30.96 14.97 9.32
CA GLY A 225 -32.05 15.92 9.07
C GLY A 225 -33.28 15.65 9.94
N ASP A 226 -34.37 16.37 9.66
CA ASP A 226 -35.60 16.32 10.46
C ASP A 226 -36.37 15.00 10.28
N GLN A 227 -36.12 14.30 9.17
CA GLN A 227 -36.79 13.04 8.82
C GLN A 227 -35.83 12.01 8.21
N PRO A 228 -34.89 11.45 9.00
CA PRO A 228 -33.95 10.45 8.51
C PRO A 228 -34.68 9.17 8.12
N LEU A 229 -34.39 8.61 6.93
CA LEU A 229 -35.19 7.50 6.38
C LEU A 229 -34.86 6.12 6.96
N LEU A 230 -33.62 5.84 7.38
CA LEU A 230 -33.25 4.51 7.91
C LEU A 230 -34.09 4.04 9.11
N PRO A 231 -34.41 4.88 10.11
CA PRO A 231 -35.29 4.50 11.22
C PRO A 231 -36.71 4.10 10.81
N TYR A 232 -37.23 4.61 9.69
CA TYR A 232 -38.56 4.23 9.17
C TYR A 232 -38.59 2.85 8.54
N LEU A 233 -37.44 2.34 8.09
CA LEU A 233 -37.33 0.94 7.67
C LEU A 233 -37.37 0.05 8.91
N ASN A 234 -36.41 0.18 9.83
CA ASN A 234 -36.42 -0.60 11.08
C ASN A 234 -35.67 0.11 12.23
N ALA A 235 -36.41 0.76 13.13
CA ALA A 235 -35.85 1.54 14.23
C ALA A 235 -35.03 0.70 15.23
N GLU A 236 -35.46 -0.53 15.55
CA GLU A 236 -34.72 -1.39 16.49
C GLU A 236 -33.36 -1.80 15.92
N HIS A 237 -33.35 -2.24 14.66
CA HIS A 237 -32.12 -2.58 13.97
C HIS A 237 -31.20 -1.36 13.86
N GLN A 238 -31.72 -0.18 13.51
CA GLN A 238 -30.91 1.04 13.46
C GLN A 238 -30.35 1.43 14.83
N LYS A 239 -31.13 1.30 15.90
CA LYS A 239 -30.64 1.54 17.27
C LYS A 239 -29.46 0.61 17.59
N ARG A 240 -29.57 -0.68 17.25
CA ARG A 240 -28.49 -1.65 17.43
C ARG A 240 -27.27 -1.31 16.57
N VAL A 241 -27.47 -0.93 15.31
CA VAL A 241 -26.38 -0.45 14.44
C VAL A 241 -25.68 0.74 15.09
N GLN A 242 -26.40 1.70 15.63
CA GLN A 242 -25.80 2.86 16.32
C GLN A 242 -25.04 2.47 17.59
N GLU A 243 -25.60 1.60 18.44
CA GLU A 243 -24.96 1.13 19.69
C GLU A 243 -23.67 0.35 19.42
N GLU A 244 -23.75 -0.62 18.50
CA GLU A 244 -22.60 -1.44 18.14
C GLU A 244 -21.61 -0.62 17.32
N THR A 245 -22.05 0.36 16.51
CA THR A 245 -21.10 1.25 15.85
C THR A 245 -20.42 2.20 16.83
N LYS A 246 -21.08 2.73 17.87
CA LYS A 246 -20.37 3.49 18.90
C LYS A 246 -19.30 2.63 19.58
N THR A 247 -19.62 1.37 19.81
CA THR A 247 -18.66 0.38 20.31
C THR A 247 -17.50 0.22 19.32
N LEU A 248 -17.77 0.08 18.02
CA LEU A 248 -16.76 -0.06 16.97
C LEU A 248 -15.98 1.23 16.64
N ALA A 249 -16.60 2.40 16.79
CA ALA A 249 -16.03 3.72 16.51
C ALA A 249 -15.19 4.24 17.69
N ASN A 250 -15.49 3.86 18.93
CA ASN A 250 -14.58 4.00 20.07
C ASN A 250 -13.30 3.15 19.92
N TYR A 251 -13.24 2.28 18.91
CA TYR A 251 -12.00 1.63 18.51
C TYR A 251 -11.37 2.26 17.26
N ASN A 252 -12.05 3.18 16.56
CA ASN A 252 -11.36 4.11 15.63
C ASN A 252 -10.42 5.07 16.40
N SER A 253 -10.68 5.39 17.68
CA SER A 253 -9.66 6.04 18.51
C SER A 253 -8.49 5.09 18.82
N THR A 254 -8.75 3.79 18.93
CA THR A 254 -7.69 2.76 18.91
C THR A 254 -7.02 2.67 17.53
N PHE A 255 -7.63 3.16 16.45
CA PHE A 255 -7.01 3.30 15.13
C PHE A 255 -6.04 4.48 15.08
N ASP A 256 -6.35 5.62 15.69
CA ASP A 256 -5.37 6.71 15.86
C ASP A 256 -4.26 6.31 16.84
N GLU A 257 -4.58 5.59 17.91
CA GLU A 257 -3.58 5.02 18.82
C GLU A 257 -2.77 3.90 18.15
N TRP A 258 -3.36 3.11 17.26
CA TRP A 258 -2.69 2.07 16.47
C TRP A 258 -1.83 2.69 15.36
N LYS A 259 -2.34 3.71 14.67
CA LYS A 259 -1.59 4.55 13.71
C LYS A 259 -0.42 5.24 14.40
N ALA A 260 -0.61 5.71 15.64
CA ALA A 260 0.39 6.35 16.47
C ALA A 260 1.35 5.37 17.19
N SER A 261 0.99 4.09 17.40
CA SER A 261 1.84 3.09 18.04
C SER A 261 2.54 2.15 17.05
N THR A 262 1.94 1.91 15.89
CA THR A 262 2.45 0.98 14.86
C THR A 262 2.96 1.67 13.59
N GLY A 263 2.85 3.01 13.53
CA GLY A 263 3.36 3.85 12.45
C GLY A 263 2.68 3.54 11.11
N LEU A 264 1.43 4.00 10.92
CA LEU A 264 0.63 3.92 9.67
C LEU A 264 0.44 2.52 9.01
N ALA A 265 1.21 1.51 9.38
CA ALA A 265 1.37 0.27 8.65
C ALA A 265 0.80 -0.93 9.41
N ILE A 266 -0.06 -1.65 8.71
CA ILE A 266 -0.82 -2.82 9.14
C ILE A 266 0.14 -3.99 9.43
N GLY A 267 -0.09 -4.78 10.50
CA GLY A 267 0.79 -5.91 10.88
C GLY A 267 0.76 -7.09 9.90
N VAL A 268 1.63 -8.08 10.12
CA VAL A 268 1.55 -9.39 9.44
C VAL A 268 0.39 -10.17 10.07
N GLY A 269 -0.64 -10.51 9.29
CA GLY A 269 -1.86 -11.18 9.79
C GLY A 269 -3.16 -10.41 9.57
N VAL A 270 -3.14 -9.40 8.70
CA VAL A 270 -4.32 -8.58 8.42
C VAL A 270 -4.99 -9.02 7.13
N SER A 271 -6.28 -9.29 7.25
CA SER A 271 -7.17 -9.64 6.16
C SER A 271 -8.27 -8.59 6.04
N ILE A 272 -9.18 -8.78 5.08
CA ILE A 272 -10.47 -8.09 5.06
C ILE A 272 -11.59 -9.09 5.38
N GLY A 273 -12.67 -8.62 5.99
CA GLY A 273 -13.83 -9.43 6.33
C GLY A 273 -15.13 -8.69 6.12
N TRP A 274 -16.18 -9.44 5.77
CA TRP A 274 -17.51 -8.92 5.57
C TRP A 274 -18.29 -8.80 6.89
N ILE A 275 -18.82 -7.61 7.15
CA ILE A 275 -19.82 -7.36 8.19
C ILE A 275 -21.05 -6.76 7.51
N PRO A 276 -22.25 -7.34 7.65
CA PRO A 276 -23.43 -6.91 6.88
C PRO A 276 -23.62 -5.38 6.82
N VAL A 277 -23.59 -4.70 7.97
CA VAL A 277 -23.83 -3.24 8.05
C VAL A 277 -22.58 -2.35 7.84
N PHE A 278 -21.40 -2.94 7.68
CA PHE A 278 -20.17 -2.20 7.34
C PHE A 278 -19.59 -2.55 5.97
N GLY A 279 -20.07 -3.62 5.34
CA GLY A 279 -19.47 -4.21 4.17
C GLY A 279 -18.14 -4.88 4.50
N TRP A 280 -17.22 -4.87 3.56
CA TRP A 280 -15.85 -5.29 3.80
C TRP A 280 -15.12 -4.28 4.66
N VAL A 281 -14.37 -4.76 5.65
CA VAL A 281 -13.52 -3.92 6.52
C VAL A 281 -12.16 -4.59 6.76
N PRO A 282 -11.06 -3.82 6.93
CA PRO A 282 -9.77 -4.37 7.34
C PRO A 282 -9.86 -5.00 8.75
N LEU A 283 -9.46 -6.26 8.89
CA LEU A 283 -9.55 -7.06 10.13
C LEU A 283 -8.29 -7.05 10.99
N GLY A 284 -7.23 -6.33 10.62
CA GLY A 284 -6.02 -6.22 11.44
C GLY A 284 -6.24 -5.62 12.83
N PHE A 285 -7.42 -5.03 12.97
CA PHE A 285 -8.08 -4.50 14.13
C PHE A 285 -8.65 -5.57 15.09
N LEU A 286 -8.96 -6.78 14.61
CA LEU A 286 -9.65 -7.81 15.40
C LEU A 286 -8.75 -8.55 16.39
N SER A 287 -7.44 -8.64 16.15
CA SER A 287 -6.56 -9.52 16.95
C SER A 287 -6.27 -9.02 18.37
N TYR A 288 -6.37 -7.72 18.64
CA TYR A 288 -6.09 -7.15 19.97
C TYR A 288 -7.30 -7.17 20.92
N ASN A 289 -8.52 -7.29 20.38
CA ASN A 289 -9.79 -7.22 21.14
C ASN A 289 -10.82 -8.25 20.63
N ALA A 290 -10.35 -9.41 20.17
CA ALA A 290 -11.11 -10.40 19.41
C ALA A 290 -12.45 -10.75 20.07
N ASP A 291 -12.48 -10.94 21.39
CA ASP A 291 -13.69 -11.38 22.10
C ASP A 291 -14.82 -10.33 22.11
N ARG A 292 -14.50 -9.03 22.34
CA ARG A 292 -15.51 -7.95 22.32
C ARG A 292 -15.97 -7.63 20.91
N LEU A 293 -15.07 -7.73 19.93
CA LEU A 293 -15.39 -7.55 18.52
C LEU A 293 -16.23 -8.69 17.96
N ALA A 294 -15.90 -9.94 18.30
CA ALA A 294 -16.68 -11.11 17.95
C ALA A 294 -18.10 -11.03 18.53
N GLY A 295 -18.24 -10.60 19.79
CA GLY A 295 -19.55 -10.40 20.42
C GLY A 295 -20.41 -9.34 19.72
N SER A 296 -19.83 -8.18 19.39
CA SER A 296 -20.52 -7.08 18.71
C SER A 296 -20.90 -7.45 17.27
N TYR A 297 -19.99 -8.13 16.57
CA TYR A 297 -20.24 -8.70 15.24
C TYR A 297 -21.38 -9.73 15.28
N LYS A 298 -21.33 -10.67 16.22
CA LYS A 298 -22.36 -11.70 16.37
C LYS A 298 -23.74 -11.07 16.58
N ARG A 299 -23.86 -10.06 17.44
CA ARG A 299 -25.13 -9.35 17.69
C ARG A 299 -25.64 -8.59 16.46
N LEU A 300 -24.77 -7.92 15.72
CA LEU A 300 -25.14 -7.26 14.45
C LEU A 300 -25.63 -8.27 13.41
N ARG A 301 -24.92 -9.40 13.30
CA ARG A 301 -25.27 -10.47 12.38
C ARG A 301 -26.60 -11.13 12.75
N GLU A 302 -26.80 -11.50 14.02
CA GLU A 302 -28.07 -12.07 14.49
C GLU A 302 -29.24 -11.12 14.23
N SER A 303 -29.06 -9.83 14.49
CA SER A 303 -30.08 -8.82 14.21
C SER A 303 -30.38 -8.70 12.71
N TYR A 304 -29.35 -8.73 11.86
CA TYR A 304 -29.53 -8.71 10.41
C TYR A 304 -30.21 -9.99 9.88
N GLU A 305 -29.84 -11.17 10.39
CA GLU A 305 -30.47 -12.44 9.98
C GLU A 305 -31.95 -12.48 10.42
N ASN A 306 -32.30 -11.91 11.57
CA ASN A 306 -33.69 -11.77 11.99
C ASN A 306 -34.46 -10.82 11.07
N LEU A 307 -33.90 -9.65 10.76
CA LEU A 307 -34.47 -8.69 9.81
C LEU A 307 -34.69 -9.34 8.42
N LYS A 308 -33.74 -10.15 7.96
CA LYS A 308 -33.82 -10.86 6.68
C LYS A 308 -34.93 -11.90 6.66
N LYS A 309 -35.20 -12.58 7.79
CA LYS A 309 -36.34 -13.50 7.92
C LYS A 309 -37.68 -12.76 7.87
N GLU A 310 -37.76 -11.57 8.44
CA GLU A 310 -38.98 -10.74 8.45
C GLU A 310 -39.25 -10.12 7.08
N ASN A 311 -38.23 -9.47 6.49
CA ASN A 311 -38.33 -8.81 5.20
C ASN A 311 -36.96 -8.73 4.51
N ALA A 312 -36.63 -9.76 3.72
CA ALA A 312 -35.33 -9.86 3.05
C ALA A 312 -34.98 -8.65 2.16
N SER A 313 -35.95 -8.10 1.42
CA SER A 313 -35.68 -6.99 0.50
C SER A 313 -35.40 -5.68 1.24
N GLU A 314 -36.12 -5.42 2.34
CA GLU A 314 -35.87 -4.26 3.21
C GLU A 314 -34.57 -4.42 3.98
N ALA A 315 -34.25 -5.64 4.43
CA ALA A 315 -32.97 -5.95 5.07
C ALA A 315 -31.78 -5.61 4.17
N LEU A 316 -31.84 -6.02 2.90
CA LEU A 316 -30.80 -5.72 1.91
C LEU A 316 -30.68 -4.21 1.67
N LEU A 317 -31.79 -3.46 1.64
CA LEU A 317 -31.77 -2.01 1.49
C LEU A 317 -31.08 -1.34 2.69
N ILE A 318 -31.46 -1.73 3.91
CA ILE A 318 -30.85 -1.26 5.16
C ILE A 318 -29.34 -1.51 5.15
N GLU A 319 -28.94 -2.74 4.81
CA GLU A 319 -27.54 -3.16 4.71
C GLU A 319 -26.76 -2.28 3.73
N SER A 320 -27.30 -2.12 2.52
CA SER A 320 -26.63 -1.39 1.44
C SER A 320 -26.46 0.09 1.79
N MET A 321 -27.47 0.69 2.41
CA MET A 321 -27.40 2.08 2.84
C MET A 321 -26.42 2.28 4.01
N ASN A 322 -26.38 1.37 4.98
CA ASN A 322 -25.38 1.42 6.05
C ASN A 322 -23.95 1.25 5.51
N ASN A 323 -23.75 0.33 4.56
CA ASN A 323 -22.47 0.15 3.88
C ASN A 323 -22.03 1.41 3.15
N MET A 324 -22.95 2.03 2.41
CA MET A 324 -22.72 3.29 1.71
C MET A 324 -22.25 4.40 2.66
N VAL A 325 -22.96 4.59 3.78
CA VAL A 325 -22.63 5.60 4.81
C VAL A 325 -21.21 5.41 5.31
N ARG A 326 -20.82 4.16 5.57
CA ARG A 326 -19.53 3.82 6.20
C ARG A 326 -18.37 3.88 5.23
N GLN A 327 -18.57 3.41 4.01
CA GLN A 327 -17.49 3.31 3.04
C GLN A 327 -17.13 4.67 2.42
N PHE A 328 -18.08 5.61 2.33
CA PHE A 328 -17.82 6.97 1.83
C PHE A 328 -17.13 7.88 2.86
N ASP A 329 -17.18 7.54 4.14
CA ASP A 329 -16.53 8.32 5.19
C ASP A 329 -15.00 8.35 5.00
N GLY A 330 -14.45 9.53 4.76
CA GLY A 330 -13.02 9.75 4.50
C GLY A 330 -12.45 9.02 3.28
N LEU A 331 -13.29 8.56 2.34
CA LEU A 331 -12.86 7.75 1.19
C LEU A 331 -11.87 8.47 0.28
N GLU A 332 -12.13 9.75 -0.01
CA GLU A 332 -11.25 10.58 -0.83
C GLU A 332 -9.83 10.66 -0.26
N MET A 333 -9.72 10.88 1.05
CA MET A 333 -8.45 10.91 1.77
C MET A 333 -7.74 9.55 1.72
N LYS A 334 -8.47 8.45 1.90
CA LYS A 334 -7.91 7.08 1.79
C LYS A 334 -7.36 6.79 0.38
N ILE A 335 -8.06 7.21 -0.67
CA ILE A 335 -7.57 7.08 -2.05
C ILE A 335 -6.32 7.96 -2.26
N GLN A 336 -6.33 9.19 -1.73
CA GLN A 336 -5.21 10.11 -1.84
C GLN A 336 -3.94 9.62 -1.13
N ASP A 337 -4.08 9.01 0.05
CA ASP A 337 -2.98 8.37 0.77
C ASP A 337 -2.39 7.20 -0.04
N ALA A 338 -3.23 6.38 -0.67
CA ALA A 338 -2.78 5.30 -1.53
C ALA A 338 -2.00 5.82 -2.75
N ILE A 339 -2.51 6.87 -3.42
CA ILE A 339 -1.82 7.57 -4.53
C ILE A 339 -0.46 8.09 -4.08
N THR A 340 -0.41 8.71 -2.90
CA THR A 340 0.83 9.26 -2.33
C THR A 340 1.86 8.17 -2.08
N ALA A 341 1.43 7.04 -1.51
CA ALA A 341 2.31 5.90 -1.23
C ALA A 341 2.88 5.26 -2.50
N VAL A 342 2.09 5.13 -3.58
CA VAL A 342 2.60 4.71 -4.90
C VAL A 342 3.56 5.75 -5.49
N GLY A 343 3.26 7.04 -5.28
CA GLY A 343 4.15 8.12 -5.69
C GLY A 343 5.54 8.02 -5.06
N VAL A 344 5.62 7.67 -3.77
CA VAL A 344 6.90 7.40 -3.09
C VAL A 344 7.60 6.18 -3.68
N LEU A 345 6.88 5.11 -4.01
CA LEU A 345 7.45 3.94 -4.67
C LEU A 345 8.01 4.28 -6.07
N SER A 346 7.29 5.07 -6.87
CA SER A 346 7.77 5.57 -8.16
C SER A 346 9.03 6.45 -8.01
N LEU A 347 9.04 7.33 -7.02
CA LEU A 347 10.20 8.17 -6.71
C LEU A 347 11.42 7.34 -6.29
N MET A 348 11.22 6.28 -5.48
CA MET A 348 12.29 5.35 -5.13
C MET A 348 12.94 4.78 -6.40
N PHE A 349 12.14 4.26 -7.33
CA PHE A 349 12.66 3.72 -8.58
C PHE A 349 13.43 4.74 -9.41
N GLU A 350 12.92 5.97 -9.54
CA GLU A 350 13.63 7.04 -10.25
C GLU A 350 14.97 7.39 -9.61
N GLN A 351 15.02 7.47 -8.27
CA GLN A 351 16.26 7.73 -7.53
C GLN A 351 17.27 6.59 -7.69
N GLN A 352 16.81 5.33 -7.70
CA GLN A 352 17.65 4.16 -7.96
C GLN A 352 18.23 4.21 -9.38
N ARG A 353 17.39 4.45 -10.39
CA ARG A 353 17.79 4.61 -11.80
C ARG A 353 18.89 5.65 -11.95
N GLN A 354 18.66 6.87 -11.46
CA GLN A 354 19.64 7.96 -11.52
C GLN A 354 20.94 7.60 -10.80
N SER A 355 20.85 6.94 -9.64
CA SER A 355 22.03 6.52 -8.88
C SER A 355 22.87 5.49 -9.65
N TYR A 356 22.23 4.51 -10.31
CA TYR A 356 22.93 3.54 -11.15
C TYR A 356 23.61 4.18 -12.36
N GLU A 357 22.98 5.16 -13.00
CA GLU A 357 23.60 5.93 -14.09
C GLU A 357 24.83 6.72 -13.63
N LEU A 358 24.74 7.36 -12.46
CA LEU A 358 25.86 8.11 -11.86
C LEU A 358 27.03 7.19 -11.49
N ILE A 359 26.75 6.03 -10.89
CA ILE A 359 27.79 5.02 -10.61
C ILE A 359 28.43 4.58 -11.93
N ARG A 360 27.61 4.31 -12.96
CA ARG A 360 28.09 3.85 -14.28
C ARG A 360 29.00 4.87 -14.95
N ALA A 361 28.66 6.15 -14.87
CA ALA A 361 29.50 7.24 -15.38
C ALA A 361 30.84 7.35 -14.62
N SER A 362 30.86 6.98 -13.33
CA SER A 362 32.02 7.11 -12.46
C SER A 362 33.03 5.96 -12.58
N LEU A 363 32.63 4.81 -13.15
CA LEU A 363 33.44 3.57 -13.17
C LEU A 363 34.86 3.76 -13.74
N SER A 364 34.99 4.51 -14.84
CA SER A 364 36.29 4.73 -15.50
C SER A 364 37.30 5.49 -14.63
N GLY A 365 36.77 6.30 -13.69
CA GLY A 365 37.53 7.11 -12.76
C GLY A 365 37.88 6.39 -11.45
N MET A 366 37.38 5.17 -11.22
CA MET A 366 37.56 4.46 -9.94
C MET A 366 39.00 3.98 -9.72
N GLY A 367 39.72 3.63 -10.78
CA GLY A 367 41.15 3.32 -10.70
C GLY A 367 42.05 4.54 -10.52
N LEU A 368 41.49 5.77 -10.51
CA LEU A 368 42.27 6.98 -10.24
C LEU A 368 42.16 7.29 -8.75
N MET A 369 43.31 7.32 -8.07
CA MET A 369 43.39 7.51 -6.63
C MET A 369 44.50 8.50 -6.31
N ALA A 370 44.26 9.42 -5.37
CA ALA A 370 45.28 10.37 -4.95
C ALA A 370 46.36 9.66 -4.12
N GLU A 371 45.95 8.91 -3.09
CA GLU A 371 46.83 8.20 -2.15
C GLU A 371 46.20 6.88 -1.70
N GLU A 372 47.00 6.02 -1.06
CA GLU A 372 46.56 4.71 -0.52
C GLU A 372 45.40 4.84 0.48
N GLU A 373 45.44 5.87 1.33
CA GLU A 373 44.37 6.16 2.29
C GLU A 373 43.01 6.48 1.60
N ASP A 374 43.04 7.11 0.41
CA ASP A 374 41.82 7.38 -0.37
C ASP A 374 41.23 6.07 -0.95
N ALA A 375 42.08 5.12 -1.33
CA ALA A 375 41.67 3.78 -1.75
C ALA A 375 40.95 3.03 -0.62
N GLU A 376 41.58 2.97 0.55
CA GLU A 376 41.06 2.26 1.72
C GLU A 376 39.74 2.85 2.20
N THR A 377 39.68 4.19 2.35
CA THR A 377 38.47 4.87 2.83
C THR A 377 37.31 4.76 1.84
N ARG A 378 37.56 4.85 0.51
CA ARG A 378 36.57 4.55 -0.53
C ARG A 378 36.07 3.12 -0.45
N ASN A 379 36.95 2.13 -0.34
CA ASN A 379 36.57 0.72 -0.29
C ASN A 379 35.74 0.40 0.95
N MET A 380 36.12 0.92 2.12
CA MET A 380 35.33 0.84 3.34
C MET A 380 33.95 1.50 3.17
N PHE A 381 33.89 2.66 2.51
CA PHE A 381 32.65 3.36 2.23
C PHE A 381 31.72 2.54 1.33
N ILE A 382 32.21 2.11 0.15
CA ILE A 382 31.45 1.29 -0.80
C ILE A 382 30.92 0.03 -0.11
N LYS A 383 31.79 -0.71 0.59
CA LYS A 383 31.41 -1.91 1.34
C LYS A 383 30.31 -1.63 2.36
N SER A 384 30.41 -0.53 3.10
CA SER A 384 29.40 -0.14 4.08
C SER A 384 28.07 0.21 3.42
N GLN A 385 28.08 0.98 2.33
CA GLN A 385 26.86 1.35 1.61
C GLN A 385 26.19 0.14 0.98
N ILE A 386 26.94 -0.74 0.32
CA ILE A 386 26.40 -1.96 -0.29
C ILE A 386 25.83 -2.90 0.78
N LYS A 387 26.53 -3.10 1.90
CA LYS A 387 26.01 -3.90 3.03
C LYS A 387 24.73 -3.29 3.61
N GLY A 388 24.70 -1.97 3.77
CA GLY A 388 23.53 -1.23 4.23
C GLY A 388 22.35 -1.36 3.26
N MET A 389 22.62 -1.30 1.96
CA MET A 389 21.63 -1.49 0.89
C MET A 389 21.08 -2.92 0.89
N LYS A 390 21.94 -3.94 0.98
CA LYS A 390 21.55 -5.35 1.13
C LYS A 390 20.55 -5.54 2.27
N LYS A 391 20.86 -5.02 3.47
CA LYS A 391 19.97 -5.10 4.63
C LYS A 391 18.61 -4.47 4.34
N LYS A 392 18.57 -3.29 3.71
CA LYS A 392 17.31 -2.59 3.38
C LYS A 392 16.51 -3.30 2.29
N LEU A 393 17.16 -3.85 1.26
CA LEU A 393 16.52 -4.64 0.22
C LEU A 393 15.89 -5.91 0.79
N GLN A 394 16.58 -6.62 1.68
CA GLN A 394 16.03 -7.80 2.37
C GLN A 394 14.83 -7.42 3.26
N GLN A 395 14.90 -6.28 3.96
CA GLN A 395 13.76 -5.75 4.72
C GLN A 395 12.57 -5.43 3.80
N LEU A 396 12.81 -4.78 2.66
CA LEU A 396 11.79 -4.48 1.66
C LEU A 396 11.17 -5.76 1.09
N GLN A 397 11.99 -6.72 0.69
CA GLN A 397 11.54 -8.02 0.15
C GLN A 397 10.59 -8.71 1.13
N LYS A 398 10.99 -8.82 2.39
CA LYS A 398 10.20 -9.45 3.45
C LYS A 398 8.89 -8.69 3.71
N ALA A 399 8.98 -7.37 3.85
CA ALA A 399 7.83 -6.52 4.14
C ALA A 399 6.82 -6.49 2.98
N ALA A 400 7.30 -6.39 1.74
CA ALA A 400 6.46 -6.41 0.54
C ALA A 400 5.81 -7.79 0.34
N ALA A 401 6.52 -8.89 0.60
CA ALA A 401 5.94 -10.23 0.57
C ALA A 401 4.85 -10.40 1.65
N GLY A 402 5.07 -9.85 2.84
CA GLY A 402 4.07 -9.78 3.90
C GLY A 402 2.81 -9.02 3.47
N PHE A 403 2.98 -7.87 2.79
CA PHE A 403 1.88 -7.12 2.20
C PHE A 403 1.13 -7.92 1.13
N VAL A 404 1.82 -8.58 0.18
CA VAL A 404 1.19 -9.40 -0.87
C VAL A 404 0.33 -10.50 -0.24
N LYS A 405 0.83 -11.19 0.78
CA LYS A 405 0.06 -12.20 1.51
C LYS A 405 -1.17 -11.59 2.19
N ALA A 406 -1.01 -10.46 2.88
CA ALA A 406 -2.09 -9.79 3.60
C ALA A 406 -3.18 -9.28 2.66
N ILE A 407 -2.82 -8.60 1.57
CA ILE A 407 -3.77 -8.02 0.62
C ILE A 407 -4.55 -9.10 -0.15
N LEU A 408 -4.01 -10.31 -0.30
CA LEU A 408 -4.69 -11.45 -0.92
C LEU A 408 -5.56 -12.25 0.06
N THR A 409 -5.35 -12.09 1.37
CA THR A 409 -6.09 -12.87 2.38
C THR A 409 -7.47 -12.28 2.60
N GLU A 410 -8.50 -13.08 2.36
CA GLU A 410 -9.89 -12.80 2.73
C GLU A 410 -10.28 -13.75 3.87
N THR A 411 -10.92 -13.23 4.90
CA THR A 411 -11.35 -14.05 6.05
C THR A 411 -12.86 -14.16 6.06
N ASP A 412 -13.36 -15.40 6.01
CA ASP A 412 -14.76 -15.66 6.32
C ASP A 412 -14.98 -15.50 7.83
N MET A 413 -15.66 -14.41 8.17
CA MET A 413 -16.02 -14.05 9.55
C MET A 413 -16.98 -15.06 10.19
N LYS A 414 -17.54 -16.02 9.42
CA LYS A 414 -18.30 -17.17 9.96
C LYS A 414 -17.50 -18.06 10.90
N ASN A 415 -16.18 -18.07 10.76
CA ASN A 415 -15.30 -18.98 11.50
C ASN A 415 -14.63 -18.30 12.72
N LEU A 416 -14.97 -17.04 13.03
CA LEU A 416 -14.44 -16.29 14.18
C LEU A 416 -15.34 -16.42 15.43
N GLY A 417 -15.91 -17.60 15.64
CA GLY A 417 -16.84 -17.92 16.74
C GLY A 417 -16.31 -18.97 17.67
#